data_AF-A0A368K9K3-F1
#
_entry.id   AF-A0A368K9K3-F1
#
_cell.length_a   1.000
_cell.length_b   1.000
_cell.length_c   1.000
_cell.angle_alpha   90.00
_cell.angle_beta   90.00
_cell.angle_gamma   90.00
#
_symmetry.space_group_name_H-M   'P 1'
#
loop_
_entity.id
_entity.type
_entity.pdbx_description
1 polymer ?
#
loop_
_entity_poly.entity_id
_entity_poly.type
_entity_poly.pdbx_seq_one_letter_code
_entity_poly.pdbx_strand_id
1 'polypeptide(L)'
;MVTAGKMRDAAVLVPVVDRGPEATMLLTLRNASMRKHSGQIAFPGGAIDPGDGTAEHAALREAHEEIGLAADRTELLGRLPRYLTTTGYSITPVLAILRPPFDLVANPDEVADVFEVPLSFLMDPRNHRRESRVWEGRERSYYTMPYQERFIWGVTAGIIRTLYERLYA
;
A
#
# COMPACT_ATOMS: atom_id res chain seq x y z
N MET A 1 -23.36 20.42 10.08
CA MET A 1 -22.18 19.87 10.81
C MET A 1 -22.17 18.37 10.59
N VAL A 2 -21.25 17.85 9.78
CA VAL A 2 -21.04 16.40 9.68
C VAL A 2 -20.27 16.00 10.93
N THR A 3 -20.85 15.15 11.77
CA THR A 3 -20.17 14.52 12.91
C THR A 3 -18.94 13.81 12.34
N ALA A 4 -17.74 14.23 12.74
CA ALA A 4 -16.52 13.52 12.39
C ALA A 4 -16.57 12.14 13.05
N GLY A 5 -17.07 11.14 12.32
CA GLY A 5 -17.07 9.77 12.76
C GLY A 5 -15.63 9.36 13.08
N LYS A 6 -15.43 8.70 14.23
CA LYS A 6 -14.12 8.19 14.63
C LYS A 6 -13.56 7.31 13.51
N MET A 7 -12.49 7.76 12.87
CA MET A 7 -11.80 6.99 11.84
C MET A 7 -11.16 5.76 12.48
N ARG A 8 -11.13 4.64 11.76
CA ARG A 8 -10.40 3.44 12.17
C ARG A 8 -8.94 3.60 11.76
N ASP A 9 -8.03 3.37 12.68
CA ASP A 9 -6.61 3.41 12.38
C ASP A 9 -6.18 2.12 11.67
N ALA A 10 -5.34 2.28 10.65
CA ALA A 10 -4.78 1.20 9.86
C ALA A 10 -3.32 1.51 9.55
N ALA A 11 -2.54 0.47 9.26
CA ALA A 11 -1.15 0.60 8.84
C ALA A 11 -0.91 -0.26 7.61
N VAL A 12 -0.07 0.25 6.71
CA VAL A 12 0.39 -0.51 5.54
C VAL A 12 1.90 -0.43 5.46
N LEU A 13 2.53 -1.53 5.07
CA LEU A 13 3.95 -1.55 4.73
C LEU A 13 4.11 -1.02 3.31
N VAL A 14 5.03 -0.08 3.08
CA VAL A 14 5.44 0.38 1.75
C VAL A 14 6.82 -0.22 1.47
N PRO A 15 6.90 -1.46 0.95
CA PRO A 15 8.15 -2.19 0.81
C PRO A 15 8.86 -1.85 -0.49
N VAL A 16 10.05 -1.26 -0.39
CA VAL A 16 11.01 -1.15 -1.50
C VAL A 16 11.97 -2.34 -1.39
N VAL A 17 12.00 -3.20 -2.41
CA VAL A 17 12.94 -4.31 -2.45
C VAL A 17 14.27 -3.83 -2.99
N ASP A 18 15.34 -4.08 -2.23
CA ASP A 18 16.69 -3.80 -2.67
C ASP A 18 17.13 -4.83 -3.73
N ARG A 19 16.87 -4.47 -4.99
CA ARG A 19 17.37 -5.17 -6.19
C ARG A 19 18.59 -4.42 -6.78
N GLY A 20 19.30 -3.63 -5.97
CA GLY A 20 20.38 -2.77 -6.42
C GLY A 20 19.87 -1.63 -7.33
N PRO A 21 20.49 -1.38 -8.50
CA PRO A 21 20.07 -0.33 -9.43
C PRO A 21 18.61 -0.46 -9.92
N GLU A 22 18.08 -1.69 -9.92
CA GLU A 22 16.74 -2.01 -10.40
C GLU A 22 15.75 -2.19 -9.24
N ALA A 23 15.88 -1.41 -8.16
CA ALA A 23 14.98 -1.47 -7.01
C ALA A 23 13.51 -1.51 -7.44
N THR A 24 12.73 -2.34 -6.75
CA THR A 24 11.32 -2.56 -7.04
C THR A 24 10.47 -2.24 -5.82
N MET A 25 9.17 -2.15 -6.00
CA MET A 25 8.19 -2.06 -4.92
C MET A 25 7.31 -3.31 -4.94
N LEU A 26 7.19 -3.95 -3.79
CA LEU A 26 6.36 -5.15 -3.64
C LEU A 26 4.91 -4.77 -3.35
N LEU A 27 3.97 -5.39 -4.06
CA LEU A 27 2.53 -5.17 -3.96
C LEU A 27 1.79 -6.51 -3.94
N THR A 28 0.58 -6.50 -3.39
CA THR A 28 -0.32 -7.65 -3.35
C THR A 28 -1.55 -7.41 -4.22
N LEU A 29 -2.07 -8.47 -4.81
CA LEU A 29 -3.41 -8.49 -5.39
C LEU A 29 -4.35 -9.17 -4.39
N ARG A 30 -5.35 -8.43 -3.91
CA ARG A 30 -6.33 -8.96 -2.95
C ARG A 30 -7.24 -9.99 -3.63
N ASN A 31 -7.57 -11.06 -2.92
CA ASN A 31 -8.45 -12.10 -3.42
C ASN A 31 -9.83 -11.52 -3.82
N ALA A 32 -10.38 -12.00 -4.93
CA ALA A 32 -11.67 -11.58 -5.45
C ALA A 32 -12.84 -11.97 -4.52
N SER A 33 -12.66 -12.97 -3.65
CA SER A 33 -13.66 -13.44 -2.69
C SER A 33 -13.84 -12.51 -1.47
N MET A 34 -12.95 -11.54 -1.26
CA MET A 34 -12.98 -10.67 -0.09
C MET A 34 -14.17 -9.71 -0.11
N ARG A 35 -14.80 -9.51 1.06
CA ARG A 35 -15.96 -8.61 1.21
C ARG A 35 -15.65 -7.13 0.95
N LYS A 36 -14.40 -6.71 1.09
CA LYS A 36 -13.94 -5.33 0.90
C LYS A 36 -12.72 -5.32 -0.01
N HIS A 37 -12.65 -4.33 -0.90
CA HIS A 37 -11.49 -4.09 -1.77
C HIS A 37 -11.06 -5.31 -2.60
N SER A 38 -11.99 -6.21 -2.91
CA SER A 38 -11.74 -7.42 -3.70
C SER A 38 -11.14 -7.07 -5.07
N GLY A 39 -10.08 -7.81 -5.44
CA GLY A 39 -9.35 -7.61 -6.70
C GLY A 39 -8.52 -6.32 -6.78
N GLN A 40 -8.40 -5.54 -5.70
CA GLN A 40 -7.58 -4.33 -5.70
C GLN A 40 -6.10 -4.66 -5.45
N ILE A 41 -5.23 -3.90 -6.11
CA ILE A 41 -3.80 -3.91 -5.82
C ILE A 41 -3.53 -3.04 -4.60
N ALA A 42 -2.85 -3.60 -3.62
CA ALA A 42 -2.61 -2.98 -2.34
C ALA A 42 -1.16 -3.17 -1.87
N PHE A 43 -0.80 -2.33 -0.91
CA PHE A 43 0.30 -2.63 0.00
C PHE A 43 -0.15 -3.69 1.02
N PRO A 44 0.77 -4.55 1.51
CA PRO A 44 0.47 -5.39 2.65
C PRO A 44 0.07 -4.54 3.86
N GLY A 45 -1.01 -4.89 4.54
CA GLY A 45 -1.46 -4.11 5.70
C GLY A 45 -2.94 -4.22 6.02
N GLY A 46 -3.28 -3.73 7.21
CA GLY A 46 -4.60 -3.89 7.77
C GLY A 46 -4.89 -2.93 8.93
N ALA A 47 -5.85 -3.31 9.76
CA ALA A 47 -6.25 -2.51 10.91
C ALA A 47 -5.14 -2.54 11.98
N ILE A 48 -5.01 -1.44 12.74
CA ILE A 48 -4.14 -1.45 13.93
C ILE A 48 -4.96 -2.01 15.09
N ASP A 49 -4.51 -3.14 15.62
CA ASP A 49 -5.11 -3.79 16.78
C ASP A 49 -4.56 -3.20 18.09
N PRO A 50 -5.32 -3.25 19.20
CA PRO A 50 -4.86 -2.73 20.49
C PRO A 50 -3.53 -3.36 20.97
N GLY A 51 -3.24 -4.59 20.54
CA GLY A 51 -2.02 -5.31 20.90
C GLY A 51 -0.78 -4.91 20.10
N ASP A 52 -0.92 -4.23 18.95
CA ASP A 52 0.23 -3.90 18.08
C ASP A 52 1.15 -2.86 18.73
N GLY A 53 0.58 -1.94 19.51
CA GLY A 53 1.30 -0.86 20.19
C GLY A 53 1.83 0.25 19.26
N THR A 54 2.18 -0.07 18.01
CA THR A 54 2.66 0.88 17.00
C THR A 54 2.11 0.54 15.60
N ALA A 55 2.11 1.53 14.69
CA ALA A 55 1.74 1.31 13.30
C ALA A 55 2.76 0.41 12.57
N GLU A 56 4.02 0.48 12.96
CA GLU A 56 5.11 -0.35 12.45
C GLU A 56 4.87 -1.83 12.75
N HIS A 57 4.52 -2.16 14.01
CA HIS A 57 4.22 -3.54 14.38
C HIS A 57 2.97 -4.07 13.68
N ALA A 58 1.93 -3.24 13.54
CA ALA A 58 0.74 -3.61 12.77
C ALA A 58 1.10 -3.90 11.30
N ALA A 59 1.85 -3.02 10.64
CA ALA A 59 2.28 -3.22 9.26
C ALA A 59 3.13 -4.48 9.06
N LEU A 60 4.04 -4.76 10.01
CA LEU A 60 4.86 -5.98 9.98
C LEU A 60 4.04 -7.25 10.24
N ARG A 61 3.13 -7.22 11.22
CA ARG A 61 2.22 -8.34 11.51
C ARG A 61 1.38 -8.69 10.29
N GLU A 62 0.72 -7.69 9.71
CA GLU A 62 -0.14 -7.85 8.54
C GLU A 62 0.67 -8.33 7.32
N ALA A 63 1.88 -7.79 7.09
CA ALA A 63 2.73 -8.28 6.01
C ALA A 63 3.18 -9.74 6.22
N HIS A 64 3.42 -10.14 7.46
CA HIS A 64 3.70 -11.54 7.78
C HIS A 64 2.47 -12.43 7.57
N GLU A 65 1.29 -12.00 8.01
CA GLU A 65 0.02 -12.74 7.85
C GLU A 65 -0.42 -12.88 6.39
N GLU A 66 -0.29 -11.82 5.58
CA GLU A 66 -0.74 -11.80 4.19
C GLU A 66 0.25 -12.50 3.23
N ILE A 67 1.57 -12.33 3.43
CA ILE A 67 2.60 -12.79 2.47
C ILE A 67 3.79 -13.52 3.09
N GLY A 68 3.77 -13.82 4.39
CA GLY A 68 4.86 -14.53 5.07
C GLY A 68 6.16 -13.72 5.20
N LEU A 69 6.10 -12.39 5.03
CA LEU A 69 7.29 -11.54 5.08
C LEU A 69 7.91 -11.53 6.48
N ALA A 70 9.13 -12.03 6.59
CA ALA A 70 9.86 -12.05 7.84
C ALA A 70 10.36 -10.65 8.25
N ALA A 71 10.17 -10.31 9.52
CA ALA A 71 10.54 -9.00 10.06
C ALA A 71 12.07 -8.74 10.04
N ASP A 72 12.90 -9.79 10.14
CA ASP A 72 14.36 -9.69 10.07
C ASP A 72 14.89 -9.35 8.67
N ARG A 73 14.04 -9.48 7.63
CA ARG A 73 14.31 -9.05 6.25
C ARG A 73 13.79 -7.65 5.94
N THR A 74 13.21 -6.97 6.92
CA THR A 74 12.52 -5.70 6.75
C THR A 74 13.19 -4.61 7.59
N GLU A 75 13.80 -3.63 6.92
CA GLU A 75 14.36 -2.44 7.57
C GLU A 75 13.36 -1.29 7.49
N LEU A 76 12.81 -0.87 8.63
CA LEU A 76 11.86 0.24 8.69
C LEU A 76 12.61 1.58 8.64
N LEU A 77 12.24 2.44 7.68
CA LEU A 77 12.86 3.76 7.51
C LEU A 77 12.07 4.89 8.19
N GLY A 78 10.74 4.76 8.24
CA GLY A 78 9.89 5.76 8.86
C GLY A 78 8.48 5.79 8.28
N ARG A 79 7.69 6.78 8.70
CA ARG A 79 6.29 6.93 8.30
C ARG A 79 6.15 8.00 7.21
N LEU A 80 5.35 7.72 6.20
CA LEU A 80 4.83 8.73 5.28
C LEU A 80 3.66 9.49 5.93
N PRO A 81 3.28 10.67 5.41
CA PRO A 81 2.06 11.34 5.84
C PRO A 81 0.84 10.41 5.82
N ARG A 82 -0.01 10.51 6.85
CA ARG A 82 -1.22 9.69 6.94
C ARG A 82 -2.13 9.91 5.74
N TYR A 83 -2.72 8.82 5.25
CA TYR A 83 -3.67 8.84 4.15
C TYR A 83 -5.09 8.62 4.69
N LEU A 84 -5.95 9.63 4.53
CA LEU A 84 -7.34 9.55 4.97
C LEU A 84 -8.22 9.02 3.84
N THR A 85 -8.92 7.93 4.11
CA THR A 85 -9.83 7.30 3.14
C THR A 85 -11.27 7.74 3.36
N THR A 86 -12.04 7.74 2.28
CA THR A 86 -13.47 8.06 2.31
C THR A 86 -14.30 6.93 2.93
N THR A 87 -13.71 5.75 3.08
CA THR A 87 -14.27 4.57 3.74
C THR A 87 -14.04 4.56 5.26
N GLY A 88 -13.50 5.65 5.83
CA GLY A 88 -13.39 5.84 7.27
C GLY A 88 -12.11 5.30 7.91
N TYR A 89 -11.04 5.08 7.13
CA TYR A 89 -9.72 4.70 7.64
C TYR A 89 -8.71 5.84 7.61
N SER A 90 -7.95 5.98 8.69
CA SER A 90 -6.74 6.81 8.79
C SER A 90 -5.53 5.88 8.68
N ILE A 91 -4.95 5.80 7.47
CA ILE A 91 -3.89 4.86 7.15
C ILE A 91 -2.54 5.50 7.45
N THR A 92 -1.67 4.79 8.17
CA THR A 92 -0.26 5.14 8.38
C THR A 92 0.62 4.28 7.47
N PRO A 93 1.18 4.84 6.37
CA PRO A 93 2.10 4.10 5.52
C PRO A 93 3.50 4.08 6.15
N VAL A 94 4.06 2.90 6.31
CA VAL A 94 5.39 2.66 6.90
C VAL A 94 6.35 2.28 5.77
N LEU A 95 7.28 3.17 5.44
CA LEU A 95 8.29 2.93 4.42
C LEU A 95 9.35 1.96 4.94
N ALA A 96 9.67 0.93 4.17
CA ALA A 96 10.66 -0.07 4.52
C ALA A 96 11.50 -0.52 3.33
N ILE A 97 12.73 -0.95 3.60
CA ILE A 97 13.58 -1.66 2.65
C ILE A 97 13.50 -3.16 2.94
N LEU A 98 13.20 -3.96 1.92
CA LEU A 98 13.29 -5.41 2.00
C LEU A 98 14.63 -5.89 1.43
N ARG A 99 15.34 -6.71 2.20
CA ARG A 99 16.68 -7.23 1.82
C ARG A 99 16.60 -8.68 1.36
N PRO A 100 16.77 -8.98 0.06
CA PRO A 100 16.85 -10.35 -0.43
C PRO A 100 18.05 -11.13 0.15
N PRO A 101 18.00 -12.48 0.16
CA PRO A 101 16.85 -13.30 -0.19
C PRO A 101 15.78 -13.29 0.91
N PHE A 102 14.53 -13.41 0.48
CA PHE A 102 13.38 -13.70 1.33
C PHE A 102 12.41 -14.56 0.53
N ASP A 103 11.74 -15.49 1.20
CA ASP A 103 10.71 -16.33 0.62
C ASP A 103 9.36 -15.79 1.07
N LEU A 104 8.41 -15.71 0.13
CA LEU A 104 7.06 -15.21 0.39
C LEU A 104 6.08 -16.37 0.25
N VAL A 105 5.13 -16.41 1.17
CA VAL A 105 4.04 -17.38 1.18
C VAL A 105 2.75 -16.59 1.28
N ALA A 106 2.09 -16.39 0.14
CA ALA A 106 0.81 -15.71 0.10
C ALA A 106 -0.24 -16.52 0.87
N ASN A 107 -0.97 -15.86 1.77
CA ASN A 107 -2.17 -16.44 2.36
C ASN A 107 -3.28 -16.44 1.29
N PRO A 108 -3.72 -17.63 0.81
CA PRO A 108 -4.66 -17.72 -0.31
C PRO A 108 -6.04 -17.16 0.01
N ASP A 109 -6.41 -17.03 1.29
CA ASP A 109 -7.69 -16.45 1.70
C ASP A 109 -7.74 -14.93 1.48
N GLU A 110 -6.58 -14.27 1.41
CA GLU A 110 -6.48 -12.81 1.37
C GLU A 110 -5.74 -12.29 0.14
N VAL A 111 -4.70 -13.00 -0.30
CA VAL A 111 -3.79 -12.60 -1.37
C VAL A 111 -3.87 -13.60 -2.51
N ALA A 112 -4.35 -13.13 -3.66
CA ALA A 112 -4.38 -13.91 -4.89
C ALA A 112 -3.03 -13.92 -5.60
N ASP A 113 -2.21 -12.88 -5.43
CA ASP A 113 -0.93 -12.74 -6.09
C ASP A 113 -0.01 -11.75 -5.36
N VAL A 114 1.31 -11.95 -5.48
CA VAL A 114 2.35 -11.05 -4.97
C VAL A 114 3.31 -10.75 -6.09
N PHE A 115 3.53 -9.47 -6.37
CA PHE A 115 4.34 -9.05 -7.51
C PHE A 115 5.13 -7.78 -7.20
N GLU A 116 6.15 -7.53 -8.03
CA GLU A 116 7.03 -6.39 -7.93
C GLU A 116 6.83 -5.46 -9.12
N VAL A 117 6.89 -4.16 -8.87
CA VAL A 117 6.88 -3.11 -9.91
C VAL A 117 8.19 -2.34 -9.82
N PRO A 118 8.91 -2.08 -10.94
CA PRO A 118 10.12 -1.26 -10.92
C PRO A 118 9.87 0.08 -10.24
N LEU A 119 10.73 0.44 -9.29
CA LEU A 119 10.63 1.73 -8.60
C LEU A 119 10.82 2.88 -9.58
N SER A 120 11.67 2.69 -10.60
CA SER A 120 11.85 3.62 -11.71
C SER A 120 10.56 3.90 -12.48
N PHE A 121 9.68 2.90 -12.64
CA PHE A 121 8.36 3.09 -13.23
C PHE A 121 7.44 3.89 -12.30
N LEU A 122 7.40 3.52 -11.01
CA LEU A 122 6.53 4.16 -10.01
C LEU A 122 6.96 5.57 -9.63
N MET A 123 8.22 5.94 -9.83
CA MET A 123 8.74 7.28 -9.53
C MET A 123 8.84 8.16 -10.78
N ASP A 124 8.43 7.66 -11.95
CA ASP A 124 8.31 8.49 -13.15
C ASP A 124 6.93 9.19 -13.16
N PRO A 125 6.87 10.53 -13.04
CA PRO A 125 5.62 11.25 -12.97
C PRO A 125 4.77 11.12 -14.24
N ARG A 126 5.34 10.70 -15.38
CA ARG A 126 4.60 10.42 -16.62
C ARG A 126 3.64 9.24 -16.46
N ASN A 127 3.90 8.35 -15.50
CA ASN A 127 3.04 7.22 -15.18
C ASN A 127 1.93 7.57 -14.19
N HIS A 128 1.93 8.78 -13.61
CA HIS A 128 0.94 9.25 -12.64
C HIS A 128 -0.23 9.93 -13.33
N ARG A 129 -1.21 9.15 -13.77
CA ARG A 129 -2.41 9.69 -14.41
C ARG A 129 -3.39 10.15 -13.34
N ARG A 130 -4.04 11.29 -13.58
CA ARG A 130 -5.14 11.76 -12.74
C ARG A 130 -6.45 11.53 -13.47
N GLU A 131 -7.31 10.73 -12.86
CA GLU A 131 -8.67 10.47 -13.34
C GLU A 131 -9.67 11.08 -12.37
N SER A 132 -10.92 11.23 -12.79
CA SER A 132 -12.00 11.66 -11.93
C SER A 132 -13.26 10.84 -12.14
N ARG A 133 -14.05 10.70 -11.07
CA ARG A 133 -15.41 10.14 -11.10
C ARG A 133 -16.33 10.94 -10.20
N VAL A 134 -17.59 11.04 -10.59
CA VAL A 134 -18.63 11.62 -9.74
C VAL A 134 -19.05 10.58 -8.71
N TRP A 135 -18.94 10.94 -7.42
CA TRP A 135 -19.36 10.11 -6.30
C TRP A 135 -20.15 10.98 -5.32
N GLU A 136 -21.37 10.54 -4.98
CA GLU A 136 -22.33 11.31 -4.16
C GLU A 136 -22.54 12.76 -4.67
N GLY A 137 -22.63 12.92 -6.00
CA GLY A 137 -22.86 14.23 -6.64
C GLY A 137 -21.65 15.17 -6.63
N ARG A 138 -20.47 14.72 -6.20
CA ARG A 138 -19.22 15.49 -6.25
C ARG A 138 -18.19 14.81 -7.12
N GLU A 139 -17.51 15.59 -7.96
CA GLU A 139 -16.35 15.08 -8.68
C GLU A 139 -15.22 14.81 -7.70
N ARG A 140 -14.65 13.60 -7.79
CA ARG A 140 -13.48 13.18 -7.02
C ARG A 140 -12.40 12.73 -7.96
N SER A 141 -11.21 13.30 -7.80
CA SER A 141 -10.04 12.87 -8.53
C SER A 141 -9.26 11.81 -7.75
N TYR A 142 -8.64 10.89 -8.47
CA TYR A 142 -7.75 9.87 -7.94
C TYR A 142 -6.59 9.62 -8.92
N TYR A 143 -5.49 9.10 -8.40
CA TYR A 143 -4.35 8.70 -9.23
C TYR A 143 -4.50 7.27 -9.73
N THR A 144 -4.01 7.04 -10.93
CA THR A 144 -3.85 5.72 -11.55
C THR A 144 -2.43 5.57 -12.12
N MET A 145 -1.88 4.37 -12.02
CA MET A 145 -0.57 3.99 -12.54
C MET A 145 -0.68 2.61 -13.21
N PRO A 146 -1.21 2.51 -14.45
CA PRO A 146 -1.35 1.24 -15.15
C PRO A 146 0.02 0.67 -15.52
N TYR A 147 0.32 -0.55 -15.08
CA TYR A 147 1.58 -1.24 -15.32
C TYR A 147 1.30 -2.65 -15.85
N GLN A 148 1.63 -2.93 -17.11
CA GLN A 148 1.26 -4.20 -17.76
C GLN A 148 -0.25 -4.48 -17.59
N GLU A 149 -0.66 -5.67 -17.14
CA GLU A 149 -2.04 -6.02 -16.80
C GLU A 149 -2.52 -5.50 -15.44
N ARG A 150 -1.65 -4.82 -14.68
CA ARG A 150 -1.91 -4.34 -13.32
C ARG A 150 -2.43 -2.91 -13.33
N PHE A 151 -3.59 -2.70 -12.70
CA PHE A 151 -4.18 -1.37 -12.56
C PHE A 151 -4.02 -0.87 -11.13
N ILE A 152 -2.95 -0.10 -10.86
CA ILE A 152 -2.68 0.48 -9.55
C ILE A 152 -3.44 1.80 -9.44
N TRP A 153 -4.31 1.95 -8.44
CA TRP A 153 -5.17 3.12 -8.33
C TRP A 153 -5.58 3.42 -6.89
N GLY A 154 -6.30 4.53 -6.68
CA GLY A 154 -6.94 4.85 -5.41
C GLY A 154 -5.92 5.10 -4.30
N VAL A 155 -6.12 4.45 -3.15
CA VAL A 155 -5.26 4.63 -1.96
C VAL A 155 -3.82 4.26 -2.26
N THR A 156 -3.58 3.11 -2.90
CA THR A 156 -2.24 2.62 -3.24
C THR A 156 -1.50 3.63 -4.12
N ALA A 157 -2.12 4.06 -5.23
CA ALA A 157 -1.53 5.08 -6.10
C ALA A 157 -1.35 6.43 -5.39
N GLY A 158 -2.26 6.81 -4.49
CA GLY A 158 -2.14 8.03 -3.69
C GLY A 158 -0.95 8.01 -2.73
N ILE A 159 -0.69 6.87 -2.08
CA ILE A 159 0.48 6.70 -1.21
C ILE A 159 1.77 6.71 -2.04
N ILE A 160 1.81 6.02 -3.18
CA ILE A 160 2.98 6.06 -4.10
C ILE A 160 3.24 7.49 -4.59
N ARG A 161 2.17 8.22 -4.95
CA ARG A 161 2.30 9.63 -5.33
C ARG A 161 2.86 10.48 -4.20
N THR A 162 2.44 10.23 -2.96
CA THR A 162 2.98 10.92 -1.78
C THR A 162 4.46 10.61 -1.59
N LEU A 163 4.87 9.36 -1.77
CA LEU A 163 6.28 8.96 -1.71
C LEU A 163 7.11 9.71 -2.76
N TYR A 164 6.64 9.74 -4.02
CA TYR A 164 7.27 10.51 -5.11
C TYR A 164 7.44 11.99 -4.74
N GLU A 165 6.36 12.65 -4.30
CA GLU A 165 6.40 14.09 -3.97
C GLU A 165 7.34 14.43 -2.81
N ARG A 166 7.59 13.48 -1.92
CA ARG A 166 8.40 13.72 -0.72
C ARG A 166 9.87 13.40 -0.92
N LEU A 167 10.20 12.43 -1.77
CA LEU A 167 11.56 11.88 -1.87
C LEU A 167 12.18 11.97 -3.27
N TYR A 168 11.40 12.27 -4.31
CA TYR A 168 11.86 12.24 -5.72
C TYR A 168 11.58 13.52 -6.53
N ALA A 169 10.66 14.38 -6.06
CA ALA A 169 10.24 15.60 -6.76
C ALA A 169 11.16 16.81 -6.50
#